data_AF-A0A925SBY5-F1
#
_entry.id   AF-A0A925SBY5-F1
#
_cell.length_a   1.000
_cell.length_b   1.000
_cell.length_c   1.000
_cell.angle_alpha   90.00
_cell.angle_beta   90.00
_cell.angle_gamma   90.00
#
_symmetry.space_group_name_H-M   'P 1'
#
loop_
_entity.id
_entity.type
_entity.pdbx_description
1 polymer ?
#
loop_
_entity_poly.entity_id
_entity_poly.type
_entity_poly.pdbx_seq_one_letter_code
_entity_poly.pdbx_strand_id
1 'polypeptide(L)'
;MSRVGKAQESTEIVLESGDTFWRLSELKYGGRHPIAAIYEINNLTPTVRYENGLRKLIDPIYFAGKSYILPSWAETEDLAQRFYKRIDELYPECNEETGTDSSPKQRLKVTVDWDKTLYAVAQHKRGKAICSEALYEVNQLVPTVVNGPEGKTLRAPVYSGGTTFFLPNDDEIESLENTYRKRSEKLLK
;
A
#
# COMPACT_ATOMS: atom_id res chain seq x y z
N MET A 1 20.12 -10.71 32.14
CA MET A 1 20.29 -9.79 30.98
C MET A 1 19.15 -10.05 30.02
N SER A 2 18.56 -9.00 29.43
CA SER A 2 17.51 -9.18 28.42
C SER A 2 18.08 -9.89 27.21
N ARG A 3 17.40 -10.95 26.73
CA ARG A 3 17.83 -11.74 25.56
C ARG A 3 18.01 -10.89 24.30
N VAL A 4 17.30 -9.76 24.22
CA VAL A 4 17.33 -8.84 23.07
C VAL A 4 18.32 -7.67 23.25
N GLY A 5 19.09 -7.66 24.34
CA GLY A 5 20.01 -6.57 24.67
C GLY A 5 19.29 -5.25 25.00
N LYS A 6 20.04 -4.15 25.03
CA LYS A 6 19.52 -2.78 25.20
C LYS A 6 19.12 -2.17 23.86
N ALA A 7 18.30 -1.12 23.86
CA ALA A 7 17.90 -0.42 22.64
C ALA A 7 19.09 0.24 21.91
N GLN A 8 20.17 0.60 22.62
CA GLN A 8 21.32 1.34 22.10
C GLN A 8 22.39 0.45 21.44
N GLU A 9 22.24 -0.87 21.47
CA GLU A 9 23.22 -1.79 20.92
C GLU A 9 22.58 -2.72 19.88
N SER A 10 23.33 -3.06 18.84
CA SER A 10 22.97 -4.16 17.95
C SER A 10 23.18 -5.48 18.69
N THR A 11 22.20 -6.39 18.61
CA THR A 11 22.22 -7.65 19.35
C THR A 11 21.90 -8.81 18.44
N GLU A 12 22.82 -9.78 18.36
CA GLU A 12 22.54 -11.06 17.73
C GLU A 12 21.73 -11.94 18.68
N ILE A 13 20.65 -12.51 18.18
CA ILE A 13 19.75 -13.40 18.90
C ILE A 13 19.52 -14.67 18.11
N VAL A 14 19.43 -15.81 18.81
CA VAL A 14 18.87 -17.03 18.22
C VAL A 14 17.36 -16.99 18.43
N LEU A 15 16.55 -17.16 17.37
CA LEU A 15 15.10 -17.24 17.51
C LEU A 15 14.70 -18.56 18.18
N GLU A 16 13.77 -18.50 19.13
CA GLU A 16 13.15 -19.66 19.75
C GLU A 16 11.76 -19.89 19.13
N SER A 17 11.19 -21.07 19.38
CA SER A 17 9.85 -21.38 18.90
C SER A 17 8.82 -20.43 19.53
N GLY A 18 7.99 -19.80 18.71
CA GLY A 18 7.00 -18.81 19.14
C GLY A 18 7.50 -17.37 19.19
N ASP A 19 8.76 -17.11 18.84
CA ASP A 19 9.24 -15.75 18.66
C ASP A 19 8.77 -15.14 17.35
N THR A 20 8.48 -13.84 17.42
CA THR A 20 8.27 -12.99 16.25
C THR A 20 9.14 -11.76 16.40
N PHE A 21 9.59 -11.19 15.27
CA PHE A 21 10.32 -9.91 15.32
C PHE A 21 9.49 -8.79 15.95
N TRP A 22 8.16 -8.86 15.84
CA TRP A 22 7.23 -7.97 16.53
C TRP A 22 7.40 -8.04 18.05
N ARG A 23 7.24 -9.23 18.64
CA ARG A 23 7.38 -9.43 20.09
C ARG A 23 8.79 -9.08 20.59
N LEU A 24 9.81 -9.45 19.84
CA LEU A 24 11.19 -9.14 20.20
C LEU A 24 11.49 -7.64 20.13
N SER A 25 10.84 -6.93 19.20
CA SER A 25 10.91 -5.48 19.09
C SER A 25 10.23 -4.78 20.26
N GLU A 26 9.07 -5.27 20.72
CA GLU A 26 8.42 -4.74 21.92
C GLU A 26 9.35 -4.80 23.13
N LEU A 27 10.03 -5.95 23.31
CA LEU A 27 10.97 -6.17 24.40
C LEU A 27 12.21 -5.28 24.32
N LYS A 28 12.74 -5.03 23.11
CA LYS A 28 13.99 -4.27 22.92
C LYS A 28 13.77 -2.76 22.89
N TYR A 29 12.71 -2.31 22.21
CA TYR A 29 12.48 -0.91 21.87
C TYR A 29 11.29 -0.28 22.58
N GLY A 30 10.71 -0.96 23.58
CA GLY A 30 9.64 -0.40 24.42
C GLY A 30 8.35 -0.13 23.64
N GLY A 31 7.91 -1.09 22.84
CA GLY A 31 6.67 -1.00 22.04
C GLY A 31 6.82 -0.36 20.66
N ARG A 32 8.05 -0.02 20.23
CA ARG A 32 8.34 0.38 18.86
C ARG A 32 8.71 -0.82 18.01
N HIS A 33 8.35 -0.79 16.72
CA HIS A 33 8.50 -1.92 15.81
C HIS A 33 9.30 -1.53 14.55
N PRO A 34 10.63 -1.42 14.63
CA PRO A 34 11.48 -1.11 13.48
C PRO A 34 11.65 -2.35 12.57
N ILE A 35 10.54 -2.96 12.14
CA ILE A 35 10.52 -4.24 11.42
C ILE A 35 11.24 -4.14 10.07
N ALA A 36 11.06 -3.04 9.34
CA ALA A 36 11.79 -2.78 8.10
C ALA A 36 13.32 -2.81 8.30
N ALA A 37 13.80 -2.20 9.39
CA ALA A 37 15.22 -2.21 9.72
C ALA A 37 15.72 -3.60 10.09
N ILE A 38 14.92 -4.38 10.83
CA ILE A 38 15.22 -5.78 11.16
C ILE A 38 15.30 -6.62 9.89
N TYR A 39 14.40 -6.42 8.93
CA TYR A 39 14.47 -7.12 7.66
C TYR A 39 15.71 -6.73 6.85
N GLU A 40 16.06 -5.45 6.83
CA GLU A 40 17.24 -4.96 6.12
C GLU A 40 18.53 -5.59 6.63
N ILE A 41 18.79 -5.48 7.93
CA ILE A 41 20.05 -5.93 8.53
C ILE A 41 20.22 -7.45 8.45
N ASN A 42 19.11 -8.19 8.37
CA ASN A 42 19.10 -9.65 8.24
C ASN A 42 18.98 -10.13 6.79
N ASN A 43 19.00 -9.23 5.80
CA ASN A 43 18.80 -9.57 4.38
C ASN A 43 17.53 -10.39 4.14
N LEU A 44 16.45 -10.06 4.85
CA LEU A 44 15.16 -10.70 4.70
C LEU A 44 14.31 -9.92 3.70
N THR A 45 13.86 -10.61 2.65
CA THR A 45 13.03 -10.01 1.61
C THR A 45 11.58 -10.42 1.83
N PRO A 46 10.71 -9.51 2.30
CA PRO A 46 9.28 -9.79 2.38
C PRO A 46 8.68 -10.01 1.00
N THR A 47 7.58 -10.76 0.96
CA THR A 47 6.79 -10.85 -0.26
C THR A 47 5.86 -9.66 -0.34
N VAL A 48 5.78 -9.03 -1.50
CA VAL A 48 4.82 -7.96 -1.76
C VAL A 48 3.56 -8.55 -2.37
N ARG A 49 2.39 -8.29 -1.77
CA ARG A 49 1.10 -8.55 -2.39
C ARG A 49 0.32 -7.26 -2.59
N TYR A 50 -0.50 -7.26 -3.63
CA TYR A 50 -1.43 -6.17 -3.92
C TYR A 50 -2.82 -6.58 -3.48
N GLU A 51 -3.38 -5.88 -2.50
CA GLU A 51 -4.75 -6.06 -2.04
C GLU A 51 -5.49 -4.72 -2.14
N ASN A 52 -6.55 -4.67 -2.97
CA ASN A 52 -7.35 -3.46 -3.20
C ASN A 52 -6.52 -2.22 -3.60
N GLY A 53 -5.44 -2.42 -4.35
CA GLY A 53 -4.56 -1.34 -4.82
C GLY A 53 -3.49 -0.87 -3.85
N LEU A 54 -3.49 -1.39 -2.63
CA LEU A 54 -2.47 -1.11 -1.63
C LEU A 54 -1.36 -2.18 -1.66
N ARG A 55 -0.12 -1.71 -1.46
CA ARG A 55 1.03 -2.59 -1.27
C ARG A 55 0.98 -3.15 0.15
N LYS A 56 0.80 -4.46 0.27
CA LYS A 56 0.88 -5.17 1.54
C LYS A 56 2.19 -5.95 1.59
N LEU A 57 3.04 -5.57 2.53
CA LEU A 57 4.22 -6.36 2.87
C LEU A 57 3.75 -7.58 3.66
N ILE A 58 4.07 -8.76 3.15
CA ILE A 58 3.91 -10.02 3.87
C ILE A 58 5.25 -10.35 4.47
N ASP A 59 5.26 -10.50 5.79
CA ASP A 59 6.43 -10.88 6.58
C ASP A 59 7.22 -12.01 5.88
N PRO A 60 8.54 -11.87 5.75
CA PRO A 60 9.39 -12.91 5.21
C PRO A 60 9.40 -14.11 6.15
N ILE A 61 9.72 -15.28 5.61
CA ILE A 61 9.87 -16.49 6.43
C ILE A 61 11.20 -16.43 7.17
N TYR A 62 11.14 -16.49 8.50
CA TYR A 62 12.28 -16.64 9.40
C TYR A 62 12.06 -17.86 10.31
N PHE A 63 13.15 -18.47 10.78
CA PHE A 63 13.10 -19.80 11.40
C PHE A 63 13.65 -19.79 12.83
N ALA A 64 12.98 -20.50 13.73
CA ALA A 64 13.53 -20.84 15.04
C ALA A 64 14.85 -21.62 14.88
N GLY A 65 15.77 -21.43 15.82
CA GLY A 65 17.12 -22.00 15.82
C GLY A 65 18.12 -21.26 14.94
N LYS A 66 17.70 -20.24 14.17
CA LYS A 66 18.62 -19.37 13.41
C LYS A 66 18.96 -18.10 14.17
N SER A 67 20.17 -17.60 13.95
CA SER A 67 20.62 -16.30 14.45
C SER A 67 20.12 -15.16 13.56
N TYR A 68 19.73 -14.05 14.20
CA TYR A 68 19.31 -12.81 13.58
C TYR A 68 19.81 -11.62 14.39
N ILE A 69 20.01 -10.48 13.73
CA ILE A 69 20.45 -9.24 14.35
C ILE A 69 19.25 -8.33 14.60
N LEU A 70 19.10 -7.88 15.84
CA LEU A 70 18.24 -6.74 16.17
C LEU A 70 19.10 -5.48 16.21
N PRO A 71 18.84 -4.48 15.34
CA PRO A 71 19.70 -3.31 15.23
C PRO A 71 19.66 -2.43 16.49
N SER A 72 20.67 -1.59 16.69
CA SER A 72 20.54 -0.49 17.66
C SER A 72 19.51 0.53 17.16
N TRP A 73 18.89 1.28 18.08
CA TRP A 73 17.90 2.29 17.74
C TRP A 73 18.47 3.35 16.76
N ALA A 74 19.74 3.72 16.93
CA ALA A 74 20.40 4.71 16.07
C ALA A 74 20.53 4.24 14.61
N GLU A 75 20.56 2.93 14.36
CA GLU A 75 20.66 2.35 13.01
C GLU A 75 19.28 2.20 12.33
N THR A 76 18.19 2.19 13.11
CA THR A 76 16.86 1.81 12.60
C THR A 76 16.34 2.70 11.48
N GLU A 77 16.61 4.01 11.52
CA GLU A 77 16.11 4.95 10.52
C GLU A 77 16.79 4.77 9.17
N ASP A 78 18.12 4.73 9.15
CA ASP A 78 18.90 4.51 7.93
C ASP A 78 18.63 3.12 7.33
N LEU A 79 18.56 2.07 8.16
CA LEU A 79 18.20 0.72 7.69
C LEU A 79 16.79 0.67 7.09
N ALA A 80 15.82 1.36 7.70
CA ALA A 80 14.47 1.43 7.15
C ALA A 80 14.45 2.18 5.81
N GLN A 81 15.21 3.26 5.66
CA GLN A 81 15.31 3.98 4.38
C GLN A 81 15.91 3.10 3.28
N ARG A 82 16.99 2.37 3.58
CA ARG A 82 17.60 1.40 2.64
C ARG A 82 16.63 0.30 2.27
N PHE A 83 15.90 -0.23 3.25
CA PHE A 83 14.87 -1.22 3.03
C PHE A 83 13.84 -0.74 2.02
N TYR A 84 13.22 0.42 2.25
CA TYR A 84 12.18 0.95 1.36
C TYR A 84 12.74 1.27 -0.03
N LYS A 85 13.92 1.87 -0.11
CA LYS A 85 14.58 2.12 -1.40
C LYS A 85 14.79 0.83 -2.20
N ARG A 86 15.32 -0.22 -1.58
CA ARG A 86 15.51 -1.54 -2.23
C ARG A 86 14.18 -2.16 -2.64
N ILE A 87 13.18 -2.04 -1.78
CA ILE A 87 11.83 -2.54 -1.99
C ILE A 87 11.15 -1.79 -3.15
N ASP A 88 11.44 -0.52 -3.36
CA ASP A 88 10.99 0.25 -4.53
C ASP A 88 11.77 -0.14 -5.80
N GLU A 89 13.06 -0.42 -5.72
CA GLU A 89 13.85 -0.90 -6.86
C GLU A 89 13.43 -2.31 -7.32
N LEU A 90 13.14 -3.22 -6.38
CA LEU A 90 12.70 -4.60 -6.68
C LEU A 90 11.27 -4.65 -7.22
N TYR A 91 10.46 -3.65 -6.87
CA TYR A 91 9.07 -3.54 -7.30
C TYR A 91 8.85 -2.11 -7.82
N PRO A 92 9.47 -1.79 -8.98
CA PRO A 92 9.49 -0.44 -9.50
C PRO A 92 8.09 0.06 -9.81
N GLU A 93 7.92 1.36 -9.67
CA GLU A 93 6.69 2.05 -10.03
C GLU A 93 6.39 1.85 -11.52
N CYS A 94 5.14 1.55 -11.86
CA CYS A 94 4.66 1.68 -13.23
C CYS A 94 4.56 3.17 -13.57
N ASN A 95 5.68 3.80 -13.89
CA ASN A 95 5.74 5.17 -14.37
C ASN A 95 5.23 5.25 -15.82
N GLU A 96 4.14 5.98 -16.05
CA GLU A 96 3.85 6.59 -17.36
C GLU A 96 3.66 8.10 -17.20
N GLU A 97 4.64 8.80 -17.77
CA GLU A 97 4.69 10.16 -18.36
C GLU A 97 3.82 11.28 -17.75
N THR A 98 4.52 12.22 -17.12
CA THR A 98 4.08 13.60 -16.86
C THR A 98 3.89 14.37 -18.19
N GLY A 99 2.72 14.24 -18.79
CA GLY A 99 2.25 15.16 -19.82
C GLY A 99 1.75 16.47 -19.20
N THR A 100 2.62 17.49 -19.20
CA THR A 100 2.28 18.90 -18.98
C THR A 100 1.58 19.38 -20.24
N ASP A 101 0.30 19.71 -20.16
CA ASP A 101 -0.33 20.57 -21.17
C ASP A 101 -1.46 21.34 -20.54
N SER A 102 -1.61 22.59 -20.96
CA SER A 102 -2.54 23.57 -20.40
C SER A 102 -3.67 23.81 -21.39
N SER A 103 -4.88 23.36 -21.08
CA SER A 103 -6.11 23.79 -21.77
C SER A 103 -7.33 23.77 -20.83
N PRO A 104 -8.31 24.67 -21.02
CA PRO A 104 -9.48 24.76 -20.14
C PRO A 104 -10.45 23.62 -20.48
N LYS A 105 -10.44 22.59 -19.63
CA LYS A 105 -11.23 21.34 -19.55
C LYS A 105 -10.36 20.11 -19.26
N GLN A 106 -9.06 20.29 -19.10
CA GLN A 106 -8.16 19.19 -18.77
C GLN A 106 -8.40 18.71 -17.35
N ARG A 107 -8.84 17.45 -17.23
CA ARG A 107 -9.03 16.78 -15.94
C ARG A 107 -7.71 16.78 -15.17
N LEU A 108 -7.81 17.06 -13.87
CA LEU A 108 -6.65 17.01 -12.98
C LEU A 108 -6.13 15.57 -12.93
N LYS A 109 -4.85 15.38 -13.23
CA LYS A 109 -4.17 14.09 -13.07
C LYS A 109 -3.64 13.98 -11.64
N VAL A 110 -3.85 12.84 -11.01
CA VAL A 110 -3.30 12.52 -9.70
C VAL A 110 -2.63 11.16 -9.76
N THR A 111 -1.39 11.11 -9.30
CA THR A 111 -0.72 9.85 -9.00
C THR A 111 -1.13 9.44 -7.60
N VAL A 112 -1.60 8.21 -7.46
CA VAL A 112 -2.02 7.67 -6.16
C VAL A 112 -0.83 6.99 -5.52
N ASP A 113 -0.31 7.57 -4.45
CA ASP A 113 0.73 6.95 -3.64
C ASP A 113 0.27 5.57 -3.15
N TRP A 114 1.20 4.63 -3.02
CA TRP A 114 0.95 3.21 -2.71
C TRP A 114 0.24 2.93 -1.37
N ASP A 115 0.29 3.89 -0.45
CA ASP A 115 -0.33 3.88 0.87
C ASP A 115 -1.69 4.59 0.90
N LYS A 116 -2.14 5.16 -0.23
CA LYS A 116 -3.36 5.95 -0.32
C LYS A 116 -4.33 5.35 -1.33
N THR A 117 -5.62 5.54 -1.07
CA THR A 117 -6.66 5.20 -2.03
C THR A 117 -6.84 6.35 -3.01
N LEU A 118 -7.24 6.04 -4.26
CA LEU A 118 -7.63 7.06 -5.24
C LEU A 118 -8.67 8.01 -4.67
N TYR A 119 -9.61 7.49 -3.89
CA TYR A 119 -10.61 8.27 -3.17
C TYR A 119 -9.98 9.28 -2.19
N ALA A 120 -9.07 8.85 -1.32
CA ALA A 120 -8.43 9.73 -0.35
C ALA A 120 -7.58 10.82 -1.03
N VAL A 121 -6.85 10.47 -2.09
CA VAL A 121 -6.07 11.44 -2.89
C VAL A 121 -6.99 12.43 -3.58
N ALA A 122 -8.09 11.96 -4.19
CA ALA A 122 -9.08 12.81 -4.85
C ALA A 122 -9.71 13.81 -3.88
N GLN A 123 -10.14 13.35 -2.70
CA GLN A 123 -10.72 14.21 -1.66
C GLN A 123 -9.74 15.28 -1.19
N HIS A 124 -8.51 14.88 -0.88
CA HIS A 124 -7.47 15.80 -0.42
C HIS A 124 -7.15 16.86 -1.49
N LYS A 125 -7.01 16.45 -2.75
CA LYS A 125 -6.69 17.38 -3.86
C LYS A 125 -7.82 18.35 -4.18
N ARG A 126 -9.08 17.94 -3.98
CA ARG A 126 -10.27 18.76 -4.28
C ARG A 126 -10.84 19.51 -3.07
N GLY A 127 -10.38 19.18 -1.86
CA GLY A 127 -10.86 19.79 -0.61
C GLY A 127 -12.31 19.46 -0.26
N LYS A 128 -12.91 18.45 -0.90
CA LYS A 128 -14.31 18.02 -0.70
C LYS A 128 -14.48 16.54 -0.99
N ALA A 129 -15.56 15.95 -0.48
CA ALA A 129 -15.93 14.58 -0.80
C ALA A 129 -16.26 14.43 -2.30
N ILE A 130 -15.81 13.34 -2.90
CA ILE A 130 -16.09 12.97 -4.30
C ILE A 130 -16.56 11.53 -4.31
N CYS A 131 -17.64 11.23 -5.02
CA CYS A 131 -18.19 9.88 -5.16
C CYS A 131 -17.18 8.93 -5.85
N SER A 132 -17.01 7.71 -5.30
CA SER A 132 -16.10 6.69 -5.86
C SER A 132 -16.47 6.28 -7.27
N GLU A 133 -17.76 6.25 -7.57
CA GLU A 133 -18.32 5.83 -8.85
C GLU A 133 -17.92 6.78 -9.99
N ALA A 134 -17.89 8.08 -9.70
CA ALA A 134 -17.41 9.08 -10.66
C ALA A 134 -15.90 8.91 -10.92
N LEU A 135 -15.12 8.57 -9.89
CA LEU A 135 -13.69 8.26 -10.02
C LEU A 135 -13.46 6.99 -10.83
N TYR A 136 -14.30 5.97 -10.66
CA TYR A 136 -14.20 4.74 -11.44
C TYR A 136 -14.58 4.97 -12.89
N GLU A 137 -15.68 5.67 -13.15
CA GLU A 137 -16.15 5.92 -14.52
C GLU A 137 -15.15 6.75 -15.32
N VAL A 138 -14.62 7.83 -14.74
CA VAL A 138 -13.70 8.73 -15.45
C VAL A 138 -12.38 8.03 -15.82
N ASN A 139 -12.00 7.02 -15.04
CA ASN A 139 -10.81 6.19 -15.26
C ASN A 139 -11.13 4.84 -15.92
N GLN A 140 -12.38 4.65 -16.39
CA GLN A 140 -12.84 3.42 -17.04
C GLN A 140 -12.59 2.15 -16.20
N LEU A 141 -12.60 2.27 -14.87
CA LEU A 141 -12.36 1.19 -13.93
C LEU A 141 -13.62 0.33 -13.80
N VAL A 142 -13.57 -0.89 -14.30
CA VAL A 142 -14.74 -1.80 -14.34
C VAL A 142 -14.82 -2.61 -13.05
N PRO A 143 -15.99 -2.68 -12.39
CA PRO A 143 -16.16 -3.52 -11.21
C PRO A 143 -16.15 -5.00 -11.61
N THR A 144 -15.67 -5.86 -10.71
CA THR A 144 -15.62 -7.31 -10.96
C THR A 144 -16.91 -7.96 -10.48
N VAL A 145 -17.55 -8.78 -11.32
CA VAL A 145 -18.70 -9.60 -10.92
C VAL A 145 -18.20 -10.83 -10.18
N VAL A 146 -18.72 -11.05 -8.98
CA VAL A 146 -18.43 -12.22 -8.14
C VAL A 146 -19.70 -13.04 -8.00
N ASN A 147 -19.64 -14.31 -8.38
CA ASN A 147 -20.72 -15.26 -8.17
C ASN A 147 -20.59 -15.89 -6.79
N GLY A 148 -21.53 -15.60 -5.90
CA GLY A 148 -21.62 -16.21 -4.58
C GLY A 148 -22.86 -17.10 -4.44
N PRO A 149 -22.96 -17.84 -3.33
CA PRO A 149 -24.15 -18.65 -3.02
C PRO A 149 -25.44 -17.82 -2.91
N GLU A 150 -25.34 -16.51 -2.65
CA GLU A 150 -26.47 -15.57 -2.56
C GLU A 150 -26.76 -14.83 -3.89
N GLY A 151 -26.01 -15.12 -4.96
CA GLY A 151 -26.19 -14.50 -6.29
C GLY A 151 -24.96 -13.73 -6.79
N LYS A 152 -25.16 -12.93 -7.84
CA LYS A 152 -24.13 -12.04 -8.41
C LYS A 152 -23.97 -10.81 -7.51
N THR A 153 -22.73 -10.50 -7.13
CA THR A 153 -22.38 -9.26 -6.44
C THR A 153 -21.27 -8.53 -7.20
N LEU A 154 -21.15 -7.22 -7.01
CA LEU A 154 -20.06 -6.43 -7.58
C LEU A 154 -19.01 -6.15 -6.52
N ARG A 155 -17.75 -6.39 -6.89
CA ARG A 155 -16.59 -5.93 -6.15
C ARG A 155 -16.05 -4.66 -6.81
N ALA A 156 -15.69 -3.68 -5.98
CA ALA A 156 -15.07 -2.44 -6.44
C ALA A 156 -13.87 -2.73 -7.35
N PRO A 157 -13.62 -1.90 -8.39
CA PRO A 157 -12.48 -2.06 -9.26
C PRO A 157 -11.17 -2.06 -8.49
N VAL A 158 -10.24 -2.91 -8.89
CA VAL A 158 -8.88 -2.90 -8.37
C VAL A 158 -8.04 -2.05 -9.30
N TYR A 159 -7.30 -1.11 -8.72
CA TYR A 159 -6.40 -0.21 -9.42
C TYR A 159 -5.09 -0.14 -8.66
N SER A 160 -3.95 -0.04 -9.34
CA SER A 160 -2.63 -0.04 -8.71
C SER A 160 -2.28 1.33 -8.11
N GLY A 161 -1.61 1.32 -6.95
CA GLY A 161 -0.80 2.46 -6.53
C GLY A 161 0.29 2.76 -7.56
N GLY A 162 0.82 3.98 -7.54
CA GLY A 162 1.76 4.49 -8.56
C GLY A 162 1.13 4.77 -9.92
N THR A 163 -0.16 4.43 -10.12
CA THR A 163 -0.87 4.77 -11.36
C THR A 163 -1.43 6.19 -11.31
N THR A 164 -1.37 6.87 -12.45
CA THR A 164 -1.96 8.20 -12.63
C THR A 164 -3.41 8.06 -13.05
N PHE A 165 -4.30 8.72 -12.30
CA PHE A 165 -5.74 8.75 -12.55
C PHE A 165 -6.20 10.17 -12.84
N PHE A 166 -7.29 10.27 -13.59
CA PHE A 166 -8.00 11.51 -13.79
C PHE A 166 -9.00 11.72 -12.66
N LEU A 167 -9.07 12.95 -12.17
CA LEU A 167 -10.16 13.41 -11.32
C LEU A 167 -11.24 14.03 -12.19
N PRO A 168 -12.52 13.69 -11.95
CA PRO A 168 -13.61 14.29 -12.69
C PRO A 168 -13.69 15.79 -12.40
N ASN A 169 -14.06 16.58 -13.40
CA ASN A 169 -14.44 17.98 -13.20
C ASN A 169 -15.76 18.07 -12.44
N ASP A 170 -15.98 19.20 -11.75
CA ASP A 170 -17.12 19.34 -10.85
C ASP A 170 -18.47 19.24 -11.56
N ASP A 171 -18.53 19.67 -12.83
CA ASP A 171 -19.70 19.66 -13.69
C ASP A 171 -20.04 18.29 -14.29
N GLU A 172 -19.14 17.30 -14.20
CA GLU A 172 -19.36 15.95 -14.76
C GLU A 172 -19.59 14.85 -13.70
N ILE A 173 -19.38 15.13 -12.41
CA ILE A 173 -19.46 14.12 -11.34
C ILE A 173 -20.80 13.37 -11.36
N GLU A 174 -21.92 14.08 -11.40
CA GLU A 174 -23.26 13.47 -11.36
C GLU A 174 -23.54 12.61 -12.61
N SER A 175 -23.10 13.06 -13.78
CA SER A 175 -23.27 12.34 -15.03
C SER A 175 -22.46 11.03 -15.04
N LEU A 176 -21.22 11.08 -14.55
CA LEU A 176 -20.33 9.94 -14.44
C LEU A 176 -20.85 8.91 -13.42
N GLU A 177 -21.31 9.35 -12.25
CA GLU A 177 -21.92 8.48 -11.24
C GLU A 177 -23.12 7.71 -11.82
N ASN A 178 -24.04 8.43 -12.47
CA ASN A 178 -25.22 7.82 -13.08
C ASN A 178 -24.85 6.81 -14.18
N THR A 179 -23.82 7.10 -14.95
CA THR A 179 -23.31 6.19 -16.00
C THR A 179 -22.73 4.92 -15.39
N TYR A 180 -21.92 5.05 -14.33
CA TYR A 180 -21.35 3.93 -13.61
C TYR A 180 -22.41 3.03 -12.98
N ARG A 181 -23.42 3.63 -12.34
CA ARG A 181 -24.53 2.90 -11.71
C ARG A 181 -25.32 2.10 -12.74
N LYS A 182 -25.68 2.71 -13.87
CA LYS A 182 -26.36 2.00 -14.97
C LYS A 182 -25.55 0.85 -15.55
N ARG A 183 -24.23 1.00 -15.66
CA ARG A 183 -23.32 -0.08 -16.10
C ARG A 183 -23.29 -1.21 -15.08
N SER A 184 -23.17 -0.86 -13.80
CA SER A 184 -23.15 -1.80 -12.68
C SER A 184 -24.43 -2.64 -12.60
N GLU A 185 -25.60 -2.00 -12.75
CA GLU A 185 -26.90 -2.69 -12.81
C GLU A 185 -26.99 -3.68 -13.99
N LYS A 186 -26.41 -3.34 -15.15
CA LYS A 186 -26.37 -4.25 -16.30
C LYS A 186 -25.49 -5.48 -16.04
N LEU A 187 -24.41 -5.34 -15.29
CA LEU A 187 -23.51 -6.45 -14.95
C LEU A 187 -24.14 -7.44 -13.95
N LEU A 188 -25.13 -6.98 -13.18
CA LEU A 188 -25.85 -7.79 -12.20
C LEU A 188 -27.08 -8.52 -12.76
N LYS A 189 -27.53 -8.16 -13.97
CA LYS A 189 -28.56 -8.91 -14.71
C LYS A 189 -27.94 -10.18 -15.30
#